data_AF-A0A0A1UZF3-F1
#
_entry.id   AF-A0A0A1UZF3-F1
#
_cell.length_a   1.000
_cell.length_b   1.000
_cell.length_c   1.000
_cell.angle_alpha   90.00
_cell.angle_beta   90.00
_cell.angle_gamma   90.00
#
_symmetry.space_group_name_H-M   'P 1'
#
loop_
_entity.id
_entity.type
_entity.pdbx_description
1 polymer ?
#
loop_
_entity_poly.entity_id
_entity_poly.type
_entity_poly.pdbx_seq_one_letter_code
_entity_poly.pdbx_strand_id
1 'polypeptide(L)'
;MHINNGVYIPSKKVQLELPSHWNAWFTHLRIIAEDDRLWGMIDPNQEEQLTDKLSEPAWPTINSAIQELPRYQEIAPDIRLPDAHSILHVEYSIKQAQYADIKSRTYAVLGWISSTVNPSIYLSIRHHLWEKHNGDFTLRQLVKEIQREFAPFQWSYGTPMRQGSPRRNKPRRSRGSRVPHSST
;
A
#
# COMPACT_ATOMS: atom_id res chain seq x y z
N MET A 1 -25.25 12.15 19.01
CA MET A 1 -25.37 10.74 19.42
C MET A 1 -26.11 10.00 18.32
N HIS A 2 -25.39 9.31 17.43
CA HIS A 2 -25.98 8.40 16.46
C HIS A 2 -25.64 6.98 16.88
N ILE A 3 -26.69 6.24 17.24
CA ILE A 3 -26.65 4.84 17.61
C ILE A 3 -26.97 4.10 16.31
N ASN A 4 -25.96 3.57 15.63
CA ASN A 4 -26.19 2.60 14.56
C ASN A 4 -26.15 1.21 15.17
N ASN A 5 -27.31 0.56 15.12
CA ASN A 5 -27.49 -0.87 15.35
C ASN A 5 -26.66 -1.65 14.32
N GLY A 6 -25.47 -2.10 14.72
CA GLY A 6 -24.64 -2.99 13.95
C GLY A 6 -24.12 -4.08 14.87
N VAL A 7 -24.54 -5.30 14.60
CA VAL A 7 -24.07 -6.57 15.18
C VAL A 7 -22.73 -6.44 15.91
N TYR A 8 -22.75 -6.53 17.24
CA TYR A 8 -21.54 -6.71 18.04
C TYR A 8 -21.01 -8.11 17.76
N ILE A 9 -20.20 -8.26 16.71
CA ILE A 9 -19.40 -9.46 16.52
C ILE A 9 -18.33 -9.36 17.60
N PRO A 10 -18.30 -10.24 18.61
CA PRO A 10 -17.17 -10.29 19.52
C PRO A 10 -15.94 -10.57 18.66
N SER A 11 -15.09 -9.56 18.48
CA SER A 11 -13.81 -9.70 17.80
C SER A 11 -13.00 -10.70 18.62
N LYS A 12 -13.09 -11.99 18.27
CA LYS A 12 -11.94 -12.87 18.40
C LYS A 12 -10.83 -12.09 17.70
N LYS A 13 -9.94 -11.47 18.48
CA LYS A 13 -8.77 -10.77 17.96
C LYS A 13 -8.08 -11.78 17.04
N VAL A 14 -8.20 -11.59 15.74
CA VAL A 14 -7.55 -12.49 14.78
C VAL A 14 -6.07 -12.20 14.95
N GLN A 15 -5.37 -13.11 15.63
CA GLN A 15 -3.93 -13.00 15.85
C GLN A 15 -3.21 -13.64 14.66
N LEU A 16 -2.39 -12.86 13.98
CA LEU A 16 -1.50 -13.30 12.92
C LEU A 16 -0.22 -13.86 13.53
N GLU A 17 -0.34 -15.12 13.96
CA GLU A 17 0.76 -15.93 14.50
C GLU A 17 1.24 -16.98 13.50
N LEU A 18 0.35 -17.44 12.62
CA LEU A 18 0.59 -18.51 11.66
C LEU A 18 0.13 -18.10 10.26
N PRO A 19 0.75 -18.64 9.19
CA PRO A 19 0.32 -18.35 7.83
C PRO A 19 -1.14 -18.71 7.52
N SER A 20 -1.70 -19.72 8.19
CA SER A 20 -3.11 -20.10 8.07
C SER A 20 -4.08 -19.00 8.52
N HIS A 21 -3.62 -18.06 9.36
CA HIS A 21 -4.44 -16.95 9.86
C HIS A 21 -4.44 -15.75 8.91
N TRP A 22 -3.58 -15.74 7.89
CA TRP A 22 -3.40 -14.62 6.96
C TRP A 22 -4.71 -14.14 6.35
N ASN A 23 -5.49 -15.04 5.73
CA ASN A 23 -6.71 -14.63 5.02
C ASN A 23 -7.74 -13.98 5.95
N ALA A 24 -7.90 -14.51 7.17
CA ALA A 24 -8.80 -13.94 8.16
C ALA A 24 -8.28 -12.56 8.61
N TRP A 25 -6.99 -12.47 8.96
CA TRP A 25 -6.38 -11.22 9.41
C TRP A 25 -6.46 -10.12 8.34
N PHE A 26 -6.12 -10.46 7.10
CA PHE A 26 -6.17 -9.56 5.96
C PHE A 26 -7.59 -9.06 5.66
N THR A 27 -8.59 -9.94 5.79
CA THR A 27 -10.00 -9.55 5.64
C THR A 27 -10.41 -8.55 6.72
N HIS A 28 -10.00 -8.77 7.97
CA HIS A 28 -10.28 -7.83 9.06
C HIS A 28 -9.55 -6.49 8.89
N LEU A 29 -8.29 -6.51 8.45
CA LEU A 29 -7.54 -5.29 8.13
C LEU A 29 -8.27 -4.50 7.05
N ARG A 30 -8.74 -5.17 5.99
CA ARG A 30 -9.46 -4.53 4.89
C ARG A 30 -10.74 -3.85 5.37
N ILE A 31 -11.54 -4.52 6.19
CA ILE A 31 -12.78 -3.94 6.74
C ILE A 31 -12.47 -2.66 7.53
N ILE A 32 -11.52 -2.72 8.46
CA ILE A 32 -11.13 -1.56 9.29
C ILE A 32 -10.61 -0.41 8.42
N ALA A 33 -9.76 -0.73 7.45
CA ALA A 33 -9.17 0.25 6.54
C ALA A 33 -10.21 0.86 5.57
N GLU A 34 -11.22 0.11 5.14
CA GLU A 34 -12.32 0.63 4.33
C GLU A 34 -13.22 1.56 5.16
N ASP A 35 -13.56 1.17 6.39
CA ASP A 35 -14.33 2.00 7.33
C ASP A 35 -13.61 3.33 7.63
N ASP A 36 -12.28 3.29 7.79
CA ASP A 36 -11.45 4.48 8.00
C ASP A 36 -11.10 5.22 6.71
N ARG A 37 -11.56 4.77 5.53
CA ARG A 37 -11.24 5.33 4.20
C ARG A 37 -9.72 5.38 3.92
N LEU A 38 -8.97 4.43 4.46
CA LEU A 38 -7.52 4.30 4.30
C LEU A 38 -7.10 3.16 3.39
N TRP A 39 -8.03 2.30 2.94
CA TRP A 39 -7.69 1.10 2.16
C TRP A 39 -6.79 1.40 0.95
N GLY A 40 -7.06 2.50 0.25
CA GLY A 40 -6.25 2.94 -0.89
C GLY A 40 -4.77 3.19 -0.55
N MET A 41 -4.41 3.47 0.70
CA MET A 41 -3.03 3.68 1.19
C MET A 41 -2.43 2.44 1.86
N ILE A 42 -3.22 1.37 2.01
CA ILE A 42 -2.87 0.17 2.79
C ILE A 42 -2.75 -1.05 1.89
N ASP A 43 -3.56 -1.16 0.84
CA ASP A 43 -3.68 -2.35 -0.01
C ASP A 43 -2.30 -2.85 -0.50
N PRO A 44 -1.80 -3.99 -0.01
CA PRO A 44 -0.46 -4.45 -0.34
C PRO A 44 -0.35 -4.95 -1.78
N ASN A 45 -1.48 -5.14 -2.49
CA ASN A 45 -1.47 -5.59 -3.88
C ASN A 45 -1.25 -4.46 -4.88
N GLN A 46 -1.39 -3.19 -4.49
CA GLN A 46 -1.09 -2.08 -5.38
C GLN A 46 0.39 -1.67 -5.25
N GLU A 47 0.89 -0.99 -6.28
CA GLU A 47 2.22 -0.38 -6.26
C GLU A 47 2.29 0.72 -5.19
N GLU A 48 3.51 0.97 -4.70
CA GLU A 48 3.75 2.07 -3.76
C GLU A 48 3.59 3.41 -4.49
N GLN A 49 2.86 4.33 -3.87
CA GLN A 49 2.60 5.65 -4.44
C GLN A 49 3.14 6.75 -3.54
N LEU A 50 3.51 7.90 -4.12
CA LEU A 50 3.92 9.08 -3.34
C LEU A 50 2.82 9.54 -2.38
N THR A 51 1.56 9.31 -2.75
CA THR A 51 0.35 9.61 -1.96
C THR A 51 0.16 8.69 -0.76
N ASP A 52 0.89 7.58 -0.66
CA ASP A 52 0.89 6.71 0.53
C ASP A 52 1.57 7.40 1.72
N LYS A 53 2.44 8.37 1.44
CA LYS A 53 3.09 9.18 2.46
C LYS A 53 2.20 10.36 2.82
N LEU A 54 1.91 10.47 4.11
CA LEU A 54 1.13 11.57 4.65
C LEU A 54 1.99 12.83 4.76
N SER A 55 1.84 13.76 3.82
CA SER A 55 2.55 15.04 3.83
C SER A 55 1.83 16.08 4.68
N GLU A 56 2.55 16.71 5.61
CA GLU A 56 2.01 17.81 6.39
C GLU A 56 1.80 19.05 5.48
N PRO A 57 0.64 19.71 5.57
CA PRO A 57 0.39 20.96 4.86
C PRO A 57 1.42 22.04 5.23
N ALA A 58 1.95 22.74 4.23
CA ALA A 58 2.85 23.86 4.47
C ALA A 58 2.07 25.10 4.93
N TRP A 59 2.63 25.81 5.92
CA TRP A 59 2.07 27.09 6.36
C TRP A 59 2.07 28.12 5.22
N PRO A 60 0.99 28.87 5.03
CA PRO A 60 0.91 29.86 3.96
C PRO A 60 1.89 31.02 4.20
N THR A 61 2.55 31.43 3.14
CA THR A 61 3.50 32.55 3.14
C THR A 61 2.95 33.72 2.33
N ILE A 62 3.57 34.90 2.49
CA ILE A 62 3.27 36.06 1.65
C ILE A 62 3.56 35.74 0.17
N ASN A 63 4.64 35.01 -0.11
CA ASN A 63 4.98 34.61 -1.48
C ASN A 63 3.93 33.70 -2.12
N SER A 64 3.38 32.73 -1.36
CA SER A 64 2.26 31.92 -1.87
C SER A 64 1.01 32.77 -2.12
N ALA A 65 0.75 33.79 -1.29
CA ALA A 65 -0.38 34.70 -1.51
C ALA A 65 -0.20 35.54 -2.78
N ILE A 66 1.02 36.00 -3.07
CA ILE A 66 1.34 36.72 -4.33
C ILE A 66 1.10 35.81 -5.54
N GLN A 67 1.51 34.54 -5.46
CA GLN A 67 1.35 33.58 -6.55
C GLN A 67 -0.11 33.21 -6.82
N GLU A 68 -0.93 33.12 -5.77
CA GLU A 68 -2.34 32.71 -5.85
C GLU A 68 -3.30 33.89 -6.09
N LEU A 69 -2.86 35.13 -5.86
CA LEU A 69 -3.68 36.34 -6.04
C LEU A 69 -4.35 36.42 -7.43
N PRO A 70 -3.67 36.15 -8.56
CA PRO A 70 -4.31 36.17 -9.88
C PRO A 70 -5.49 35.20 -9.97
N ARG A 71 -5.35 33.98 -9.42
CA ARG A 71 -6.43 32.96 -9.42
C ARG A 71 -7.64 33.45 -8.63
N TYR A 72 -7.43 34.12 -7.50
CA TYR A 72 -8.53 34.67 -6.72
C TYR A 72 -9.20 35.87 -7.42
N GLN A 73 -8.42 36.70 -8.12
CA GLN A 73 -8.93 37.84 -8.87
C GLN A 73 -9.75 37.45 -10.11
N GLU A 74 -9.50 36.28 -10.71
CA GLU A 74 -10.36 35.72 -11.77
C GLU A 74 -11.79 35.45 -11.27
N ILE A 75 -11.95 35.12 -9.99
CA ILE A 75 -13.24 34.81 -9.36
C ILE A 75 -13.87 36.09 -8.77
N ALA A 76 -13.05 36.93 -8.13
CA ALA A 76 -13.47 38.16 -7.48
C ALA A 76 -12.40 39.27 -7.70
N PRO A 77 -12.59 40.17 -8.68
CA PRO A 77 -11.57 41.13 -9.10
C PRO A 77 -11.11 42.14 -8.04
N ASP A 78 -11.90 42.33 -6.98
CA ASP A 78 -11.63 43.25 -5.89
C ASP A 78 -10.71 42.66 -4.79
N ILE A 79 -10.44 41.35 -4.83
CA ILE A 79 -9.52 40.68 -3.90
C ILE A 79 -8.14 41.32 -3.98
N ARG A 80 -7.62 41.70 -2.81
CA ARG A 80 -6.25 42.23 -2.64
C ARG A 80 -5.36 41.19 -1.97
N LEU A 81 -4.06 41.49 -1.94
CA LEU A 81 -3.07 40.60 -1.32
C LEU A 81 -3.38 40.21 0.14
N PRO A 82 -3.84 41.12 1.03
CA PRO A 82 -4.25 40.72 2.38
C PRO A 82 -5.40 39.71 2.38
N ASP A 83 -6.39 39.87 1.49
CA ASP A 83 -7.53 38.97 1.37
C ASP A 83 -7.08 37.59 0.86
N ALA A 84 -6.23 37.56 -0.18
CA ALA A 84 -5.64 36.33 -0.70
C ALA A 84 -4.83 35.57 0.37
N HIS A 85 -4.07 36.30 1.19
CA HIS A 85 -3.36 35.69 2.32
C HIS A 85 -4.35 35.12 3.35
N SER A 86 -5.39 35.86 3.74
CA SER A 86 -6.44 35.35 4.64
C SER A 86 -7.16 34.11 4.09
N ILE A 87 -7.45 34.06 2.79
CA ILE A 87 -8.04 32.88 2.14
C ILE A 87 -7.11 31.68 2.26
N LEU A 88 -5.80 31.85 2.00
CA LEU A 88 -4.83 30.78 2.15
C LEU A 88 -4.70 30.27 3.58
N HIS A 89 -4.85 31.14 4.59
CA HIS A 89 -4.91 30.71 6.00
C HIS A 89 -6.12 29.82 6.30
N VAL A 90 -7.29 30.15 5.72
CA VAL A 90 -8.49 29.32 5.84
C VAL A 90 -8.29 27.97 5.13
N GLU A 91 -7.78 27.99 3.89
CA GLU A 91 -7.48 26.76 3.14
C GLU A 91 -6.47 25.88 3.88
N TYR A 92 -5.42 26.48 4.45
CA TYR A 92 -4.43 25.79 5.28
C TYR A 92 -5.10 25.12 6.49
N SER A 93 -5.96 25.85 7.22
CA SER A 93 -6.64 25.32 8.41
C SER A 93 -7.50 24.09 8.08
N ILE A 94 -8.19 24.12 6.93
CA ILE A 94 -8.98 22.97 6.44
C ILE A 94 -8.06 21.78 6.11
N LYS A 95 -6.97 22.02 5.37
CA LYS A 95 -5.99 20.97 5.03
C LYS A 95 -5.33 20.38 6.28
N GLN A 96 -5.03 21.20 7.29
CA GLN A 96 -4.44 20.76 8.55
C GLN A 96 -5.41 19.88 9.35
N ALA A 97 -6.69 20.24 9.38
CA ALA A 97 -7.72 19.40 10.02
C ALA A 97 -7.86 18.04 9.32
N GLN A 98 -7.87 18.03 7.98
CA GLN A 98 -7.89 16.79 7.19
C GLN A 98 -6.64 15.93 7.44
N TYR A 99 -5.46 16.55 7.45
CA TYR A 99 -4.20 15.87 7.76
C TYR A 99 -4.23 15.23 9.16
N ALA A 100 -4.67 15.98 10.18
CA ALA A 100 -4.76 15.47 11.55
C ALA A 100 -5.73 14.28 11.68
N ASP A 101 -6.86 14.34 10.99
CA ASP A 101 -7.85 13.27 10.96
C ASP A 101 -7.30 11.99 10.28
N ILE A 102 -6.70 12.12 9.08
CA ILE A 102 -6.08 10.96 8.39
C ILE A 102 -4.91 10.40 9.23
N LYS A 103 -4.12 11.26 9.88
CA LYS A 103 -3.03 10.86 10.77
C LYS A 103 -3.56 10.06 11.96
N SER A 104 -4.65 10.51 12.58
CA SER A 104 -5.30 9.80 13.68
C SER A 104 -5.78 8.40 13.26
N ARG A 105 -6.46 8.31 12.11
CA ARG A 105 -6.93 7.02 11.56
C ARG A 105 -5.77 6.09 11.21
N THR A 106 -4.68 6.64 10.66
CA THR A 106 -3.43 5.90 10.40
C THR A 106 -2.86 5.29 11.68
N TYR A 107 -2.83 6.06 12.78
CA TYR A 107 -2.38 5.54 14.07
C TYR A 107 -3.31 4.47 14.66
N ALA A 108 -4.63 4.59 14.44
CA ALA A 108 -5.58 3.56 14.87
C ALA A 108 -5.32 2.23 14.15
N VAL A 109 -5.12 2.25 12.83
CA VAL A 109 -4.76 1.07 12.05
C VAL A 109 -3.40 0.51 12.48
N LEU A 110 -2.38 1.34 12.66
CA LEU A 110 -1.07 0.92 13.17
C LEU A 110 -1.19 0.24 14.54
N GLY A 111 -1.97 0.82 15.45
CA GLY A 111 -2.25 0.27 16.77
C GLY A 111 -2.93 -1.10 16.65
N TRP A 112 -3.93 -1.22 15.79
CA TRP A 112 -4.59 -2.49 15.52
C TRP A 112 -3.61 -3.55 14.99
N ILE A 113 -2.79 -3.23 13.98
CA ILE A 113 -1.75 -4.13 13.43
C ILE A 113 -0.80 -4.59 14.55
N SER A 114 -0.27 -3.65 15.34
CA SER A 114 0.68 -3.96 16.42
C SER A 114 0.08 -4.87 17.51
N SER A 115 -1.25 -4.85 17.67
CA SER A 115 -1.97 -5.67 18.67
C SER A 115 -2.43 -7.03 18.15
N THR A 116 -2.33 -7.26 16.84
CA THR A 116 -2.83 -8.47 16.16
C THR A 116 -1.74 -9.25 15.45
N VAL A 117 -0.55 -8.68 15.25
CA VAL A 117 0.62 -9.41 14.73
C VAL A 117 1.49 -9.82 15.91
N ASN A 118 2.13 -11.00 15.82
CA ASN A 118 3.12 -11.43 16.82
C ASN A 118 4.13 -10.28 17.11
N PRO A 119 4.32 -9.87 18.38
CA PRO A 119 5.13 -8.68 18.71
C PRO A 119 6.57 -8.77 18.22
N SER A 120 7.21 -9.93 18.31
CA SER A 120 8.59 -10.12 17.87
C SER A 120 8.72 -9.95 16.35
N ILE A 121 7.76 -10.49 15.60
CA ILE A 121 7.73 -10.38 14.14
C ILE A 121 7.41 -8.94 13.71
N TYR A 122 6.42 -8.31 14.35
CA TYR A 122 6.07 -6.92 14.09
C TYR A 122 7.26 -5.97 14.32
N LEU A 123 7.99 -6.13 15.42
CA LEU A 123 9.18 -5.33 15.72
C LEU A 123 10.31 -5.57 14.72
N SER A 124 10.53 -6.83 14.32
CA SER A 124 11.52 -7.20 13.30
C SER A 124 11.22 -6.54 11.95
N ILE A 125 9.98 -6.65 11.46
CA ILE A 125 9.53 -6.02 10.21
C ILE A 125 9.68 -4.49 10.29
N ARG A 126 9.25 -3.90 11.41
CA ARG A 126 9.35 -2.45 11.61
C ARG A 126 10.80 -1.96 11.61
N HIS A 127 11.70 -2.69 12.27
CA HIS A 127 13.13 -2.38 12.28
C HIS A 127 13.72 -2.47 10.87
N HIS A 128 13.41 -3.54 10.14
CA HIS A 128 13.84 -3.70 8.75
C HIS A 128 13.39 -2.55 7.84
N LEU A 129 12.11 -2.15 7.94
CA LEU A 129 11.58 -1.03 7.17
C LEU A 129 12.20 0.31 7.58
N TRP A 130 12.47 0.50 8.87
CA TRP A 130 13.13 1.68 9.39
C TRP A 130 14.53 1.86 8.79
N GLU A 131 15.33 0.80 8.74
CA GLU A 131 16.66 0.82 8.12
C GLU A 131 16.59 1.05 6.61
N LYS A 132 15.68 0.35 5.94
CA LYS A 132 15.53 0.41 4.47
C LYS A 132 15.07 1.76 3.96
N HIS A 133 14.21 2.44 4.72
CA HIS A 133 13.58 3.71 4.32
C HIS A 133 14.03 4.91 5.15
N ASN A 134 15.19 4.81 5.81
CA ASN A 134 15.78 5.90 6.59
C ASN A 134 14.82 6.52 7.62
N GLY A 135 14.07 5.66 8.30
CA GLY A 135 13.12 6.04 9.35
C GLY A 135 11.72 6.44 8.90
N ASP A 136 11.42 6.36 7.60
CA ASP A 136 10.15 6.84 7.06
C ASP A 136 9.52 5.83 6.09
N PHE A 137 8.65 4.96 6.61
CA PHE A 137 7.95 3.93 5.85
C PHE A 137 6.43 4.12 5.93
N THR A 138 5.71 3.66 4.89
CA THR A 138 4.25 3.79 4.78
C THR A 138 3.51 2.58 5.33
N LEU A 139 2.21 2.72 5.57
CA LEU A 139 1.35 1.60 5.96
C LEU A 139 1.33 0.48 4.91
N ARG A 140 1.32 0.83 3.61
CA ARG A 140 1.40 -0.16 2.54
C ARG A 140 2.68 -0.98 2.62
N GLN A 141 3.83 -0.33 2.84
CA GLN A 141 5.11 -1.02 2.98
C GLN A 141 5.11 -1.97 4.17
N LEU A 142 4.56 -1.54 5.31
CA LEU A 142 4.38 -2.40 6.48
C LEU A 142 3.54 -3.64 6.15
N VAL A 143 2.36 -3.45 5.55
CA VAL A 143 1.45 -4.56 5.25
C VAL A 143 2.03 -5.49 4.17
N LYS A 144 2.78 -4.97 3.20
CA LYS A 144 3.52 -5.78 2.22
C LYS A 144 4.56 -6.68 2.86
N GLU A 145 5.34 -6.18 3.81
CA GLU A 145 6.32 -7.02 4.50
C GLU A 145 5.64 -8.04 5.43
N ILE A 146 4.54 -7.68 6.10
CA ILE A 146 3.73 -8.65 6.85
C ILE A 146 3.16 -9.74 5.92
N GLN A 147 2.68 -9.34 4.73
CA GLN A 147 2.21 -10.29 3.71
C GLN A 147 3.33 -11.24 3.28
N ARG A 148 4.55 -10.75 3.06
CA ARG A 148 5.69 -11.60 2.67
C ARG A 148 6.03 -12.65 3.72
N GLU A 149 5.89 -12.31 5.00
CA GLU A 149 6.21 -13.21 6.10
C GLU A 149 5.12 -14.27 6.35
N PHE A 150 3.84 -13.86 6.25
CA PHE A 150 2.72 -14.71 6.67
C PHE A 150 1.81 -15.19 5.56
N ALA A 151 1.77 -14.55 4.39
CA ALA A 151 0.92 -15.07 3.33
C ALA A 151 1.46 -16.45 2.93
N PRO A 152 0.61 -17.51 2.90
CA PRO A 152 1.04 -18.76 2.29
C PRO A 152 1.55 -18.44 0.89
N PHE A 153 2.66 -19.05 0.44
CA PHE A 153 3.23 -18.86 -0.89
C PHE A 153 2.17 -19.12 -1.97
N GLN A 154 1.34 -18.14 -2.24
CA GLN A 154 0.37 -18.12 -3.31
C GLN A 154 1.13 -17.57 -4.49
N TRP A 155 1.55 -18.47 -5.36
CA TRP A 155 1.94 -18.11 -6.71
C TRP A 155 0.96 -17.07 -7.27
N SER A 156 1.52 -15.96 -7.72
CA SER A 156 0.90 -14.88 -8.47
C SER A 156 -0.46 -15.21 -9.10
N TYR A 157 -1.53 -14.52 -8.70
CA TYR A 157 -2.57 -14.17 -9.65
C TYR A 157 -2.03 -13.03 -10.52
N GLY A 158 -1.23 -13.36 -11.54
CA GLY A 158 -0.67 -12.33 -12.43
C GLY A 158 0.45 -12.74 -13.39
N THR A 159 0.96 -13.98 -13.36
CA THR A 159 1.90 -14.42 -14.41
C THR A 159 1.11 -15.13 -15.51
N PRO A 160 1.04 -14.61 -16.75
CA PRO A 160 0.46 -15.39 -17.84
C PRO A 160 1.31 -16.65 -18.02
N MET A 161 0.69 -17.81 -17.80
CA MET A 161 1.30 -19.10 -18.09
C MET A 161 1.75 -19.12 -19.55
N ARG A 162 3.08 -19.11 -19.76
CA ARG A 162 3.67 -19.42 -21.05
C ARG A 162 3.50 -20.93 -21.28
N GLN A 163 2.38 -21.30 -21.87
CA GLN A 163 2.15 -22.67 -22.37
C GLN A 163 3.23 -23.03 -23.41
N GLY A 164 3.73 -24.26 -23.31
CA GLY A 164 4.27 -25.00 -24.45
C GLY A 164 5.79 -24.99 -24.61
N SER A 165 6.46 -25.98 -24.01
CA SER A 165 7.73 -26.50 -24.54
C SER A 165 7.48 -27.24 -25.87
N PRO A 166 8.54 -27.51 -26.65
CA PRO A 166 8.92 -28.93 -26.70
C PRO A 166 10.43 -29.19 -26.63
N ARG A 167 10.72 -30.21 -25.82
CA ARG A 167 11.90 -31.09 -25.83
C ARG A 167 12.50 -31.26 -27.24
N ARG A 168 13.76 -30.84 -27.41
CA ARG A 168 14.58 -31.29 -28.54
C ARG A 168 15.42 -32.49 -28.10
N ASN A 169 14.97 -33.67 -28.52
CA ASN A 169 15.67 -34.95 -28.37
C ASN A 169 17.07 -34.88 -29.01
N LYS A 170 18.09 -35.33 -28.27
CA LYS A 170 19.42 -35.66 -28.82
C LYS A 170 19.34 -36.99 -29.57
N PRO A 171 19.83 -37.11 -30.82
CA PRO A 171 20.01 -38.42 -31.43
C PRO A 171 21.28 -39.09 -30.89
N ARG A 172 21.09 -40.30 -30.38
CA ARG A 172 22.12 -41.25 -29.93
C ARG A 172 22.64 -42.02 -31.16
N ARG A 173 23.96 -42.05 -31.33
CA ARG A 173 24.68 -42.86 -32.33
C ARG A 173 24.28 -44.34 -32.27
N SER A 174 24.05 -44.96 -33.42
CA SER A 174 24.18 -46.40 -33.63
C SER A 174 25.06 -46.68 -34.86
N ARG A 175 26.01 -47.57 -34.64
CA ARG A 175 27.08 -48.09 -35.50
C ARG A 175 26.55 -49.32 -36.28
N GLY A 176 27.09 -49.59 -37.47
CA GLY A 176 27.01 -50.90 -38.14
C GLY A 176 26.40 -50.81 -39.54
N SER A 177 27.20 -50.72 -40.61
CA SER A 177 27.86 -51.83 -41.34
C SER A 177 26.92 -52.65 -42.23
N ARG A 178 26.95 -52.43 -43.56
CA ARG A 178 27.32 -53.41 -44.61
C ARG A 178 26.86 -52.96 -46.02
N VAL A 179 27.87 -52.83 -46.89
CA VAL A 179 27.87 -53.08 -48.35
C VAL A 179 27.55 -54.60 -48.54
N PRO A 180 26.94 -55.13 -49.64
CA PRO A 180 27.45 -54.91 -51.00
C PRO A 180 26.52 -55.09 -52.24
N HIS A 181 27.11 -54.79 -53.41
CA HIS A 181 26.92 -55.37 -54.77
C HIS A 181 25.56 -55.15 -55.48
N SER A 182 25.42 -54.95 -56.80
CA SER A 182 26.33 -54.88 -57.95
C SER A 182 25.53 -54.42 -59.19
N SER A 183 26.25 -53.86 -60.17
CA SER A 183 26.05 -53.91 -61.64
C SER A 183 24.70 -53.52 -62.27
N THR A 184 24.69 -52.47 -63.10
CA THR A 184 24.91 -52.59 -64.56
C THR A 184 25.39 -51.26 -65.12
#